data_AF-Q58636-F1
#
_entry.id   AF-Q58636-F1
#
_cell.length_a   1.000
_cell.length_b   1.000
_cell.length_c   1.000
_cell.angle_alpha   90.00
_cell.angle_beta   90.00
_cell.angle_gamma   90.00
#
_symmetry.space_group_name_H-M   'P 1'
#
loop_
_entity.id
_entity.type
_entity.pdbx_description
1 polymer ?
#
loop_
_entity_poly.entity_id
_entity_poly.type
_entity_poly.pdbx_seq_one_letter_code
_entity_poly.pdbx_strand_id
1 'polypeptide(L)'
;MIGIAIKPSKINEDIVDFGHFIGRYFDYYIIDAENEVIKDEEILERLEKISKVVMTVQAKRVDAFELLELYASYGFDLCVVLGNKQYLTEKERKFKNYRILDVIKEAMRCSRDIWVGIEGVESLVKDIVEEHNLIAYYLYGQECSINSKRAIYVPYATKINENALESMKGYLNRRKNYRGNWRDFILSLNDEESIERIKNNDIVVGYPIIPNKEEILNFVRCFSV
;
A
#
# COMPACT_ATOMS: atom_id res chain seq x y z
N MET A 1 -2.38 -13.24 6.68
CA MET A 1 -2.89 -11.97 7.26
C MET A 1 -3.53 -11.16 6.17
N ILE A 2 -4.48 -10.28 6.51
CA ILE A 2 -5.16 -9.44 5.53
C ILE A 2 -5.12 -7.96 5.93
N GLY A 3 -5.03 -7.09 4.93
CA GLY A 3 -5.07 -5.65 5.14
C GLY A 3 -5.97 -4.94 4.12
N ILE A 4 -6.30 -3.69 4.42
CA ILE A 4 -6.92 -2.77 3.45
C ILE A 4 -6.05 -1.55 3.30
N ALA A 5 -5.69 -1.24 2.06
CA ALA A 5 -5.10 0.02 1.67
C ALA A 5 -6.19 1.01 1.28
N ILE A 6 -6.03 2.27 1.70
CA ILE A 6 -6.89 3.37 1.26
C ILE A 6 -6.06 4.57 0.80
N LYS A 7 -6.70 5.41 -0.01
CA LYS A 7 -6.23 6.75 -0.32
C LYS A 7 -7.10 7.72 0.47
N PRO A 8 -6.53 8.58 1.34
CA PRO A 8 -7.33 9.52 2.13
C PRO A 8 -8.31 10.33 1.27
N SER A 9 -7.88 10.79 0.09
CA SER A 9 -8.72 11.56 -0.84
C SER A 9 -9.91 10.81 -1.44
N LYS A 10 -10.02 9.49 -1.22
CA LYS A 10 -11.10 8.63 -1.72
C LYS A 10 -12.11 8.23 -0.65
N ILE A 11 -11.87 8.59 0.61
CA ILE A 11 -12.78 8.29 1.71
C ILE A 11 -13.67 9.51 1.94
N ASN A 12 -14.99 9.32 1.80
CA ASN A 12 -15.97 10.39 2.00
C ASN A 12 -16.36 10.55 3.49
N GLU A 13 -16.07 9.55 4.32
CA GLU A 13 -16.24 9.57 5.78
C GLU A 13 -14.93 10.06 6.46
N ASP A 14 -14.97 10.27 7.77
CA ASP A 14 -13.75 10.48 8.55
C ASP A 14 -12.83 9.24 8.44
N ILE A 15 -11.55 9.44 8.11
CA ILE A 15 -10.61 8.35 7.84
C ILE A 15 -10.31 7.49 9.08
N VAL A 16 -10.50 8.03 10.29
CA VAL A 16 -10.32 7.31 11.55
C VAL A 16 -11.54 6.44 11.81
N ASP A 17 -12.75 6.98 11.65
CA ASP A 17 -13.99 6.20 11.80
C ASP A 17 -14.03 5.05 10.79
N PHE A 18 -13.60 5.30 9.56
CA PHE A 18 -13.41 4.27 8.55
C PHE A 18 -12.36 3.23 8.99
N GLY A 19 -11.23 3.69 9.54
CA GLY A 19 -10.19 2.82 10.07
C GLY A 19 -10.64 1.95 11.26
N HIS A 20 -11.49 2.47 12.15
CA HIS A 20 -12.11 1.67 13.21
C HIS A 20 -13.02 0.56 12.68
N PHE A 21 -13.68 0.78 11.53
CA PHE A 21 -14.40 -0.27 10.84
C PHE A 21 -13.43 -1.33 10.26
N ILE A 22 -12.34 -0.90 9.61
CA ILE A 22 -11.31 -1.81 9.08
C ILE A 22 -10.70 -2.66 10.19
N GLY A 23 -10.29 -2.05 11.31
CA GLY A 23 -9.64 -2.74 12.43
C GLY A 23 -10.48 -3.83 13.11
N ARG A 24 -11.78 -3.94 12.80
CA ARG A 24 -12.64 -5.04 13.27
C ARG A 24 -12.46 -6.34 12.49
N TYR A 25 -11.96 -6.26 11.25
CA TYR A 25 -11.92 -7.39 10.31
C TYR A 25 -10.54 -7.66 9.72
N PHE A 26 -9.62 -6.71 9.80
CA PHE A 26 -8.32 -6.77 9.14
C PHE A 26 -7.16 -6.64 10.11
N ASP A 27 -6.05 -7.28 9.77
CA ASP A 27 -4.79 -7.16 10.50
C ASP A 27 -4.13 -5.80 10.25
N TYR A 28 -4.28 -5.21 9.07
CA TYR A 28 -3.58 -3.98 8.71
C TYR A 28 -4.51 -2.93 8.09
N TYR A 29 -4.31 -1.69 8.48
CA TYR A 29 -4.93 -0.52 7.85
C TYR A 29 -3.84 0.35 7.22
N ILE A 30 -3.68 0.28 5.90
CA ILE A 30 -2.60 0.93 5.16
C ILE A 30 -3.11 2.27 4.62
N ILE A 31 -2.43 3.35 4.98
CA ILE A 31 -2.67 4.68 4.42
C ILE A 31 -1.67 4.92 3.29
N ASP A 32 -2.16 4.92 2.05
CA ASP A 32 -1.33 5.21 0.87
C ASP A 32 -0.90 6.67 0.86
N ALA A 33 0.34 6.91 0.43
CA ALA A 33 0.85 8.26 0.23
C ALA A 33 0.25 8.91 -1.03
N GLU A 34 -0.19 10.16 -0.88
CA GLU A 34 -0.71 11.02 -1.95
C GLU A 34 0.07 12.35 -2.02
N ASN A 35 -0.50 13.36 -2.72
CA ASN A 35 0.06 14.72 -2.74
C ASN A 35 0.06 15.34 -1.35
N GLU A 36 -1.11 15.32 -0.71
CA GLU A 36 -1.35 15.82 0.62
C GLU A 36 -1.02 14.70 1.61
N VAL A 37 -0.08 15.00 2.50
CA VAL A 37 0.37 14.08 3.54
C VAL A 37 -0.37 14.42 4.83
N ILE A 38 -0.75 13.39 5.58
CA ILE A 38 -1.36 13.58 6.90
C ILE A 38 -0.24 14.01 7.85
N LYS A 39 -0.32 15.24 8.34
CA LYS A 39 0.57 15.79 9.38
C LYS A 39 -0.20 16.41 10.55
N ASP A 40 -1.54 16.39 10.47
CA ASP A 40 -2.41 16.91 11.52
C ASP A 40 -2.31 16.00 12.74
N GLU A 41 -1.78 16.53 13.84
CA GLU A 41 -1.54 15.78 15.07
C GLU A 41 -2.84 15.22 15.67
N GLU A 42 -3.97 15.91 15.55
CA GLU A 42 -5.27 15.41 16.03
C GLU A 42 -5.68 14.15 15.26
N ILE A 43 -5.48 14.16 13.93
CA ILE A 43 -5.75 12.99 13.09
C ILE A 43 -4.79 11.84 13.45
N LEU A 44 -3.51 12.12 13.65
CA LEU A 44 -2.50 11.11 13.97
C LEU A 44 -2.75 10.48 15.36
N GLU A 45 -3.05 11.27 16.39
CA GLU A 45 -3.43 10.79 17.72
C GLU A 45 -4.69 9.91 17.70
N ARG A 46 -5.63 10.23 16.80
CA ARG A 46 -6.84 9.43 16.61
C ARG A 46 -6.54 8.12 15.86
N LEU A 47 -5.68 8.15 14.84
CA LEU A 47 -5.25 6.96 14.11
C LEU A 47 -4.43 5.99 14.98
N GLU A 48 -3.61 6.51 15.92
CA GLU A 48 -2.82 5.70 16.87
C GLU A 48 -3.69 4.74 17.71
N LYS A 49 -4.97 5.08 17.92
CA LYS A 49 -5.95 4.25 18.64
C LYS A 49 -6.46 3.06 17.82
N ILE A 50 -6.09 2.97 16.54
CA ILE A 50 -6.40 1.84 15.67
C ILE A 50 -5.19 0.92 15.62
N SER A 51 -5.37 -0.35 15.95
CA SER A 51 -4.27 -1.32 15.90
C SER A 51 -3.74 -1.49 14.48
N LYS A 52 -2.40 -1.49 14.32
CA LYS A 52 -1.67 -1.85 13.09
C LYS A 52 -1.98 -0.97 11.87
N VAL A 53 -2.00 0.35 12.10
CA VAL A 53 -1.96 1.32 11.01
C VAL A 53 -0.56 1.33 10.38
N VAL A 54 -0.49 1.26 9.06
CA VAL A 54 0.74 1.34 8.28
C VAL A 54 0.75 2.65 7.48
N MET A 55 1.71 3.52 7.76
CA MET A 55 1.84 4.81 7.09
C MET A 55 2.84 4.71 5.94
N THR A 56 2.40 5.08 4.73
CA THR A 56 3.27 5.04 3.55
C THR A 56 4.08 6.33 3.41
N VAL A 57 5.39 6.20 3.27
CA VAL A 57 6.33 7.30 3.01
C VAL A 57 6.97 7.12 1.63
N GLN A 58 6.94 8.18 0.83
CA GLN A 58 7.57 8.22 -0.49
C GLN A 58 9.02 8.67 -0.35
N ALA A 59 9.97 7.79 -0.62
CA ALA A 59 11.40 8.06 -0.45
C ALA A 59 11.90 9.26 -1.26
N LYS A 60 11.27 9.56 -2.41
CA LYS A 60 11.61 10.73 -3.22
C LYS A 60 11.02 12.05 -2.73
N ARG A 61 10.28 12.08 -1.63
CA ARG A 61 9.85 13.36 -1.07
C ARG A 61 11.02 14.10 -0.41
N VAL A 62 10.95 15.43 -0.43
CA VAL A 62 11.96 16.27 0.24
C VAL A 62 11.93 16.04 1.76
N ASP A 63 10.73 15.88 2.32
CA ASP A 63 10.43 15.71 3.75
C ASP A 63 10.30 14.23 4.16
N ALA A 64 10.81 13.29 3.36
CA ALA A 64 10.65 11.86 3.62
C ALA A 64 11.17 11.43 5.00
N PHE A 65 12.31 11.97 5.45
CA PHE A 65 12.89 11.64 6.75
C PHE A 65 12.07 12.21 7.92
N GLU A 66 11.62 13.47 7.81
CA GLU A 66 10.74 14.10 8.80
C GLU A 66 9.41 13.34 8.94
N LEU A 67 8.86 12.83 7.83
CA LEU A 67 7.65 12.01 7.83
C LEU A 67 7.87 10.65 8.52
N LEU A 68 9.03 10.01 8.36
CA LEU A 68 9.34 8.77 9.07
C LEU A 68 9.38 8.99 10.58
N GLU A 69 10.07 10.04 11.03
CA GLU A 69 10.16 10.38 12.45
C GLU A 69 8.78 10.70 13.03
N LEU A 70 7.99 11.50 12.32
CA LEU A 70 6.62 11.85 12.73
C LEU A 70 5.74 10.60 12.82
N TYR A 71 5.69 9.76 11.80
CA TYR A 71 4.82 8.57 11.84
C TYR A 71 5.28 7.54 12.87
N ALA A 72 6.60 7.40 13.07
CA ALA A 72 7.13 6.53 14.10
C ALA A 72 6.84 7.03 15.53
N SER A 73 6.73 8.35 15.76
CA SER A 73 6.42 8.88 17.10
C SER A 73 5.01 8.52 17.58
N TYR A 74 4.10 8.20 16.66
CA TYR A 74 2.75 7.69 16.95
C TYR A 74 2.67 6.15 16.90
N GLY A 75 3.83 5.46 16.88
CA GLY A 75 3.88 4.01 16.91
C GLY A 75 3.36 3.30 15.66
N PHE A 76 3.25 3.99 14.52
CA PHE A 76 2.82 3.39 13.26
C PHE A 76 3.89 2.46 12.65
N ASP A 77 3.42 1.43 11.97
CA ASP A 77 4.26 0.68 11.04
C ASP A 77 4.56 1.54 9.82
N LEU A 78 5.71 1.33 9.18
CA LEU A 78 6.18 2.20 8.09
C LEU A 78 6.22 1.43 6.77
N CYS A 79 5.65 2.00 5.72
CA CYS A 79 5.81 1.51 4.35
C CYS A 79 6.62 2.49 3.51
N VAL A 80 7.85 2.13 3.16
CA VAL A 80 8.70 2.95 2.30
C VAL A 80 8.51 2.54 0.85
N VAL A 81 8.07 3.48 0.01
CA VAL A 81 7.93 3.29 -1.44
C VAL A 81 8.80 4.29 -2.20
N LEU A 82 9.13 4.03 -3.47
CA LEU A 82 9.91 5.00 -4.25
C LEU A 82 9.19 6.36 -4.38
N GLY A 83 7.87 6.34 -4.55
CA GLY A 83 7.03 7.51 -4.80
C GLY A 83 6.56 7.58 -6.25
N ASN A 84 5.25 7.71 -6.43
CA ASN A 84 4.66 7.82 -7.77
C ASN A 84 4.91 9.22 -8.32
N LYS A 85 5.44 9.31 -9.54
CA LYS A 85 5.77 10.58 -10.22
C LYS A 85 4.61 11.58 -10.19
N GLN A 86 3.36 11.12 -10.28
CA GLN A 86 2.20 12.01 -10.26
C GLN A 86 2.06 12.78 -8.95
N TYR A 87 2.61 12.25 -7.86
CA TYR A 87 2.54 12.86 -6.53
C TYR A 87 3.78 13.66 -6.11
N LEU A 88 4.80 13.66 -6.98
CA LEU A 88 6.09 14.30 -6.70
C LEU A 88 6.20 15.61 -7.48
N THR A 89 6.74 16.63 -6.81
CA THR A 89 7.17 17.89 -7.43
C THR A 89 8.30 17.64 -8.44
N GLU A 90 8.58 18.64 -9.28
CA GLU A 90 9.68 18.53 -10.26
C GLU A 90 11.04 18.29 -9.58
N LYS A 91 11.28 18.93 -8.42
CA LYS A 91 12.50 18.73 -7.63
C LYS A 91 12.62 17.29 -7.14
N GLU A 92 11.56 16.74 -6.57
CA GLU A 92 11.51 15.38 -6.02
C GLU A 92 11.68 14.31 -7.10
N ARG A 93 11.11 14.53 -8.29
CA ARG A 93 11.30 13.63 -9.44
C ARG A 93 12.76 13.50 -9.86
N LYS A 94 13.59 14.51 -9.59
CA LYS A 94 15.04 14.51 -9.91
C LYS A 94 15.86 13.71 -8.91
N PHE A 95 15.33 13.35 -7.73
CA PHE A 95 16.05 12.44 -6.83
C PHE A 95 16.25 11.08 -7.48
N LYS A 96 17.45 10.55 -7.27
CA LYS A 96 17.88 9.26 -7.79
C LYS A 96 17.17 8.13 -7.04
N ASN A 97 16.94 7.00 -7.72
CA ASN A 97 16.20 5.89 -7.12
C ASN A 97 16.92 5.27 -5.91
N TYR A 98 18.26 5.36 -5.83
CA TYR A 98 19.02 4.85 -4.68
C TYR A 98 18.64 5.51 -3.35
N ARG A 99 18.04 6.71 -3.37
CA ARG A 99 17.57 7.41 -2.17
C ARG A 99 16.64 6.55 -1.31
N ILE A 100 15.92 5.61 -1.92
CA ILE A 100 15.07 4.66 -1.18
C ILE A 100 15.86 3.86 -0.14
N LEU A 101 17.13 3.54 -0.40
CA LEU A 101 17.98 2.80 0.53
C LEU A 101 18.30 3.63 1.79
N ASP A 102 18.55 4.94 1.63
CA ASP A 102 18.79 5.84 2.76
C ASP A 102 17.53 5.97 3.62
N VAL A 103 16.36 6.06 2.98
CA VAL A 103 15.06 6.17 3.67
C VAL A 103 14.69 4.86 4.37
N ILE A 104 14.95 3.69 3.77
CA ILE A 104 14.77 2.39 4.43
C ILE A 104 15.67 2.28 5.68
N LYS A 105 16.95 2.69 5.56
CA LYS A 105 17.89 2.67 6.69
C LYS A 105 17.42 3.56 7.84
N GLU A 106 16.87 4.73 7.53
CA GLU A 106 16.31 5.58 8.59
C GLU A 106 15.05 4.97 9.18
N ALA A 107 14.15 4.42 8.37
CA ALA A 107 12.95 3.73 8.86
C ALA A 107 13.30 2.60 9.87
N MET A 108 14.36 1.84 9.61
CA MET A 108 14.87 0.77 10.51
C MET A 108 15.34 1.27 11.87
N ARG A 109 15.63 2.56 12.01
CA ARG A 109 16.00 3.17 13.29
C ARG A 109 14.76 3.63 14.07
N CYS A 110 13.64 3.86 13.39
CA CYS A 110 12.43 4.45 13.94
C CYS A 110 11.33 3.41 14.24
N SER A 111 11.22 2.34 13.46
CA SER A 111 10.15 1.34 13.59
C SER A 111 10.66 -0.10 13.44
N ARG A 112 9.86 -1.06 13.93
CA ARG A 112 10.20 -2.50 13.90
C ARG A 112 9.71 -3.18 12.63
N ASP A 113 8.46 -2.94 12.25
CA ASP A 113 7.83 -3.58 11.10
C ASP A 113 7.83 -2.63 9.91
N ILE A 114 8.75 -2.88 8.98
CA ILE A 114 8.95 -2.04 7.81
C ILE A 114 8.58 -2.80 6.55
N TRP A 115 7.72 -2.16 5.78
CA TRP A 115 7.29 -2.59 4.47
C TRP A 115 8.06 -1.82 3.42
N VAL A 116 8.46 -2.49 2.35
CA VAL A 116 9.22 -1.89 1.26
C VAL A 116 8.48 -2.11 -0.05
N GLY A 117 7.98 -1.04 -0.65
CA GLY A 117 7.39 -1.06 -1.98
C GLY A 117 8.44 -1.32 -3.06
N ILE A 118 8.32 -2.44 -3.76
CA ILE A 118 9.36 -2.90 -4.69
C ILE A 118 9.11 -2.52 -6.16
N GLU A 119 7.98 -1.87 -6.47
CA GLU A 119 7.61 -1.50 -7.85
C GLU A 119 8.71 -0.66 -8.51
N GLY A 120 9.34 -1.22 -9.55
CA GLY A 120 10.40 -0.57 -10.33
C GLY A 120 11.76 -0.41 -9.62
N VAL A 121 11.91 -0.98 -8.42
CA VAL A 121 13.16 -0.89 -7.61
C VAL A 121 13.56 -2.20 -6.93
N GLU A 122 12.89 -3.31 -7.22
CA GLU A 122 13.18 -4.62 -6.61
C GLU A 122 14.66 -4.96 -6.58
N SER A 123 15.37 -4.84 -7.71
CA SER A 123 16.81 -5.14 -7.78
C SER A 123 17.69 -4.20 -6.94
N LEU A 124 17.21 -3.00 -6.58
CA LEU A 124 17.94 -2.09 -5.70
C LEU A 124 17.73 -2.44 -4.23
N VAL A 125 16.53 -2.88 -3.85
CA VAL A 125 16.13 -3.06 -2.44
C VAL A 125 16.16 -4.52 -1.99
N LYS A 126 16.33 -5.48 -2.90
CA LYS A 126 16.30 -6.90 -2.59
C LYS A 126 17.21 -7.28 -1.42
N ASP A 127 18.50 -6.94 -1.52
CA ASP A 127 19.49 -7.34 -0.53
C ASP A 127 19.15 -6.82 0.88
N ILE A 128 18.79 -5.53 1.00
CA ILE A 128 18.42 -4.94 2.30
C ILE A 128 17.11 -5.51 2.86
N VAL A 129 16.15 -5.86 1.99
CA VAL A 129 14.89 -6.48 2.42
C VAL A 129 15.12 -7.90 2.91
N GLU A 130 16.00 -8.66 2.28
CA GLU A 130 16.36 -10.03 2.68
C GLU A 130 17.25 -10.04 3.94
N GLU A 131 18.29 -9.22 3.98
CA GLU A 131 19.24 -9.13 5.10
C GLU A 131 18.55 -8.77 6.42
N HIS A 132 17.56 -7.87 6.37
CA HIS A 132 16.86 -7.38 7.56
C HIS A 132 15.46 -7.98 7.74
N ASN A 133 15.09 -8.99 6.94
CA ASN A 133 13.77 -9.64 6.98
C ASN A 133 12.59 -8.63 6.93
N LEU A 134 12.71 -7.61 6.08
CA LEU A 134 11.68 -6.61 5.87
C LEU A 134 10.52 -7.19 5.03
N ILE A 135 9.35 -6.55 5.06
CA ILE A 135 8.19 -7.02 4.29
C ILE A 135 8.29 -6.48 2.86
N ALA A 136 8.46 -7.37 1.89
CA ALA A 136 8.42 -7.03 0.47
C ALA A 136 6.98 -6.73 0.04
N TYR A 137 6.68 -5.47 -0.28
CA TYR A 137 5.35 -5.04 -0.71
C TYR A 137 5.29 -4.84 -2.22
N TYR A 138 4.50 -5.65 -2.91
CA TYR A 138 4.45 -5.68 -4.37
C TYR A 138 3.02 -5.63 -4.89
N LEU A 139 2.86 -5.24 -6.15
CA LEU A 139 1.54 -5.03 -6.75
C LEU A 139 1.04 -6.30 -7.45
N TYR A 140 -0.27 -6.53 -7.42
CA TYR A 140 -0.92 -7.52 -8.27
C TYR A 140 -0.58 -7.26 -9.76
N GLY A 141 -0.28 -8.35 -10.47
CA GLY A 141 0.30 -8.30 -11.82
C GLY A 141 1.81 -8.09 -11.89
N GLN A 142 2.51 -8.10 -10.75
CA GLN A 142 3.97 -8.07 -10.69
C GLN A 142 4.50 -9.39 -10.11
N GLU A 143 5.63 -9.87 -10.64
CA GLU A 143 6.41 -10.93 -10.01
C GLU A 143 7.21 -10.38 -8.82
N CYS A 144 7.51 -11.23 -7.84
CA CYS A 144 8.32 -10.90 -6.68
C CYS A 144 9.31 -12.04 -6.40
N SER A 145 10.61 -11.76 -6.52
CA SER A 145 11.69 -12.73 -6.35
C SER A 145 12.38 -12.68 -4.98
N ILE A 146 11.83 -11.88 -4.06
CA ILE A 146 12.38 -11.66 -2.71
C ILE A 146 11.95 -12.80 -1.77
N ASN A 147 12.91 -13.32 -1.01
CA ASN A 147 12.74 -14.46 -0.10
C ASN A 147 12.35 -14.10 1.34
N SER A 148 12.09 -12.82 1.64
CA SER A 148 11.48 -12.37 2.89
C SER A 148 9.96 -12.53 2.89
N LYS A 149 9.31 -12.16 3.99
CA LYS A 149 7.84 -12.06 4.08
C LYS A 149 7.29 -11.15 2.97
N ARG A 150 6.23 -11.59 2.30
CA ARG A 150 5.66 -10.89 1.13
C ARG A 150 4.24 -10.40 1.40
N ALA A 151 4.00 -9.16 1.01
CA ALA A 151 2.68 -8.57 0.97
C ALA A 151 2.30 -8.20 -0.46
N ILE A 152 1.09 -8.57 -0.88
CA ILE A 152 0.57 -8.24 -2.21
C ILE A 152 -0.54 -7.19 -2.13
N TYR A 153 -0.39 -6.09 -2.87
CA TYR A 153 -1.40 -5.03 -3.06
C TYR A 153 -2.33 -5.43 -4.21
N VAL A 154 -3.61 -5.58 -3.93
CA VAL A 154 -4.60 -6.10 -4.87
C VAL A 154 -5.72 -5.07 -5.05
N PRO A 155 -5.71 -4.25 -6.12
CA PRO A 155 -6.88 -3.48 -6.50
C PRO A 155 -8.01 -4.43 -6.86
N TYR A 156 -9.21 -4.22 -6.33
CA TYR A 156 -10.31 -5.15 -6.54
C TYR A 156 -11.69 -4.48 -6.60
N ALA A 157 -12.64 -5.20 -7.17
CA ALA A 157 -14.05 -5.04 -6.86
C ALA A 157 -14.77 -6.40 -6.91
N THR A 158 -15.95 -6.50 -6.30
CA THR A 158 -16.79 -7.70 -6.38
C THR A 158 -17.02 -8.11 -7.85
N LYS A 159 -17.46 -7.15 -8.67
CA LYS A 159 -17.63 -7.30 -10.12
C LYS A 159 -17.01 -6.12 -10.86
N ILE A 160 -16.17 -6.41 -11.84
CA ILE A 160 -15.57 -5.39 -12.70
C ILE A 160 -16.54 -5.00 -13.82
N ASN A 161 -16.95 -3.73 -13.82
CA ASN A 161 -17.78 -3.11 -14.84
C ASN A 161 -17.06 -1.90 -15.46
N GLU A 162 -17.67 -1.26 -16.47
CA GLU A 162 -17.07 -0.10 -17.15
C GLU A 162 -16.77 1.06 -16.20
N ASN A 163 -17.64 1.32 -15.22
CA ASN A 163 -17.43 2.37 -14.22
C ASN A 163 -16.20 2.11 -13.35
N ALA A 164 -16.00 0.86 -12.92
CA ALA A 164 -14.82 0.46 -12.15
C ALA A 164 -13.53 0.56 -12.99
N LEU A 165 -13.60 0.25 -14.28
CA LEU A 165 -12.46 0.40 -15.18
C LEU A 165 -12.12 1.87 -15.45
N GLU A 166 -13.13 2.72 -15.66
CA GLU A 166 -12.91 4.15 -15.88
C GLU A 166 -12.35 4.83 -14.62
N SER A 167 -12.83 4.48 -13.42
CA SER A 167 -12.27 5.01 -12.17
C SER A 167 -10.81 4.58 -11.95
N MET A 168 -10.40 3.43 -12.49
CA MET A 168 -9.05 2.89 -12.42
C MET A 168 -8.18 3.20 -13.64
N LYS A 169 -8.68 3.94 -14.63
CA LYS A 169 -7.95 4.24 -15.88
C LYS A 169 -6.59 4.89 -15.64
N GLY A 170 -6.52 5.85 -14.71
CA GLY A 170 -5.25 6.47 -14.32
C GLY A 170 -4.26 5.45 -13.74
N TYR A 171 -4.74 4.50 -12.93
CA TYR A 171 -3.93 3.40 -12.41
C TYR A 171 -3.45 2.47 -13.53
N LEU A 172 -4.37 1.97 -14.36
CA LEU A 172 -4.08 1.03 -15.43
C LEU A 172 -3.08 1.60 -16.44
N ASN A 173 -3.25 2.86 -16.86
CA ASN A 173 -2.34 3.52 -17.81
C ASN A 173 -0.90 3.68 -17.30
N ARG A 174 -0.66 3.57 -15.99
CA ARG A 174 0.70 3.62 -15.40
C ARG A 174 1.35 2.24 -15.32
N ARG A 175 0.59 1.15 -15.45
CA ARG A 175 1.14 -0.21 -15.33
C ARG A 175 1.92 -0.58 -16.58
N LYS A 176 3.12 -1.12 -16.36
CA LYS A 176 3.94 -1.65 -17.45
C LYS A 176 3.16 -2.78 -18.13
N ASN A 177 3.15 -2.78 -19.46
CA ASN A 177 2.46 -3.78 -20.30
C ASN A 177 0.93 -3.74 -20.29
N TYR A 178 0.28 -2.72 -19.71
CA TYR A 178 -1.16 -2.57 -19.88
C TYR A 178 -1.51 -2.23 -21.33
N ARG A 179 -2.30 -3.12 -21.95
CA ARG A 179 -2.83 -3.03 -23.33
C ARG A 179 -4.30 -3.46 -23.37
N GLY A 180 -5.07 -3.09 -22.35
CA GLY A 180 -6.48 -3.47 -22.19
C GLY A 180 -6.71 -4.75 -21.38
N ASN A 181 -5.65 -5.48 -21.04
CA ASN A 181 -5.61 -6.64 -20.14
C ASN A 181 -5.76 -6.22 -18.67
N TRP A 182 -6.88 -5.58 -18.30
CA TRP A 182 -7.09 -5.10 -16.92
C TRP A 182 -7.08 -6.22 -15.88
N ARG A 183 -7.44 -7.45 -16.27
CA ARG A 183 -7.50 -8.64 -15.40
C ARG A 183 -6.15 -8.95 -14.74
N ASP A 184 -5.05 -8.57 -15.39
CA ASP A 184 -3.71 -8.81 -14.86
C ASP A 184 -3.36 -7.84 -13.72
N PHE A 185 -4.13 -6.77 -13.53
CA PHE A 185 -3.81 -5.69 -12.57
C PHE A 185 -4.93 -5.40 -11.58
N ILE A 186 -6.14 -5.91 -11.83
CA ILE A 186 -7.32 -5.69 -11.00
C ILE A 186 -8.04 -7.03 -10.83
N LEU A 187 -8.27 -7.41 -9.57
CA LEU A 187 -8.98 -8.63 -9.21
C LEU A 187 -10.50 -8.42 -9.26
N SER A 188 -11.21 -9.33 -9.91
CA SER A 188 -12.65 -9.53 -9.63
C SER A 188 -12.77 -10.56 -8.51
N LEU A 189 -13.56 -10.29 -7.47
CA LEU A 189 -13.75 -11.27 -6.39
C LEU A 189 -14.52 -12.54 -6.81
N ASN A 190 -15.03 -12.57 -8.04
CA ASN A 190 -15.62 -13.77 -8.67
C ASN A 190 -14.58 -14.65 -9.37
N ASP A 191 -13.30 -14.27 -9.40
CA ASP A 191 -12.21 -15.06 -9.99
C ASP A 191 -11.53 -15.92 -8.92
N GLU A 192 -12.11 -17.10 -8.68
CA GLU A 192 -11.64 -18.06 -7.66
C GLU A 192 -10.19 -18.51 -7.91
N GLU A 193 -9.79 -18.68 -9.18
CA GLU A 193 -8.45 -19.12 -9.54
C GLU A 193 -7.40 -18.06 -9.17
N SER A 194 -7.69 -16.79 -9.44
CA SER A 194 -6.81 -15.69 -9.04
C SER A 194 -6.77 -15.50 -7.52
N ILE A 195 -7.91 -15.66 -6.83
CA ILE A 195 -7.97 -15.59 -5.35
C ILE A 195 -7.03 -16.64 -4.74
N GLU A 196 -7.10 -17.88 -5.20
CA GLU A 196 -6.30 -18.96 -4.62
C GLU A 196 -4.79 -18.77 -4.86
N ARG A 197 -4.41 -18.24 -6.02
CA ARG A 197 -3.02 -17.85 -6.28
C ARG A 197 -2.53 -16.75 -5.33
N ILE A 198 -3.37 -15.73 -5.10
CA ILE A 198 -3.04 -14.57 -4.27
C ILE A 198 -2.86 -14.98 -2.79
N LYS A 199 -3.66 -15.93 -2.30
CA LYS A 199 -3.59 -16.46 -0.92
C LYS A 199 -2.25 -17.10 -0.55
N ASN A 200 -1.40 -17.46 -1.51
CA ASN A 200 -0.04 -17.97 -1.26
C ASN A 200 0.94 -16.91 -0.71
N ASN A 201 0.50 -15.67 -0.53
CA ASN A 201 1.28 -14.59 0.10
C ASN A 201 1.07 -14.55 1.62
N ASP A 202 2.08 -14.10 2.35
CA ASP A 202 1.99 -13.96 3.81
C ASP A 202 0.94 -12.92 4.23
N ILE A 203 0.83 -11.85 3.42
CA ILE A 203 -0.13 -10.77 3.61
C ILE A 203 -0.82 -10.44 2.29
N VAL A 204 -2.16 -10.38 2.30
CA VAL A 204 -2.95 -9.89 1.17
C VAL A 204 -3.58 -8.55 1.55
N VAL A 205 -3.23 -7.50 0.80
CA VAL A 205 -3.75 -6.15 1.02
C VAL A 205 -4.72 -5.77 -0.09
N GLY A 206 -5.99 -5.65 0.23
CA GLY A 206 -7.02 -5.20 -0.70
C GLY A 206 -7.01 -3.69 -0.87
N TYR A 207 -7.18 -3.21 -2.10
CA TYR A 207 -7.52 -1.83 -2.40
C TYR A 207 -8.89 -1.79 -3.10
N PRO A 208 -9.97 -1.46 -2.38
CA PRO A 208 -11.30 -1.41 -2.99
C PRO A 208 -11.37 -0.25 -3.99
N ILE A 209 -11.72 -0.55 -5.25
CA ILE A 209 -11.93 0.48 -6.28
C ILE A 209 -13.00 1.48 -5.85
N ILE A 210 -14.04 0.99 -5.16
CA ILE A 210 -15.08 1.77 -4.52
C ILE A 210 -14.95 1.51 -3.01
N PRO A 211 -14.38 2.45 -2.23
CA PRO A 211 -14.08 2.22 -0.82
C PRO A 211 -15.34 2.34 0.04
N ASN A 212 -16.20 1.32 -0.03
CA ASN A 212 -17.40 1.22 0.80
C ASN A 212 -17.37 -0.06 1.65
N LYS A 213 -18.20 -0.09 2.69
CA LYS A 213 -18.23 -1.18 3.67
C LYS A 213 -18.62 -2.53 3.04
N GLU A 214 -19.46 -2.55 2.01
CA GLU A 214 -19.89 -3.77 1.32
C GLU A 214 -18.73 -4.43 0.55
N GLU A 215 -18.02 -3.67 -0.27
CA GLU A 215 -16.84 -4.15 -1.03
C GLU A 215 -15.75 -4.65 -0.08
N ILE A 216 -15.56 -3.98 1.06
CA ILE A 216 -14.61 -4.40 2.09
C ILE A 216 -15.02 -5.74 2.71
N LEU A 217 -16.28 -5.90 3.10
CA LEU A 217 -16.76 -7.16 3.67
C LEU A 217 -16.72 -8.32 2.68
N ASN A 218 -16.95 -8.06 1.39
CA ASN A 218 -16.82 -9.08 0.35
C ASN A 218 -15.37 -9.56 0.22
N PHE A 219 -14.39 -8.66 0.31
CA PHE A 219 -12.98 -9.03 0.31
C PHE A 219 -12.60 -9.90 1.51
N VAL A 220 -13.05 -9.55 2.73
CA VAL A 220 -12.87 -10.38 3.93
C VAL A 220 -13.40 -11.80 3.68
N ARG A 221 -14.61 -11.94 3.13
CA ARG A 221 -15.20 -13.27 2.85
C ARG A 221 -14.35 -14.12 1.91
N CYS A 222 -13.66 -13.51 0.95
CA CYS A 222 -12.81 -14.22 0.01
C CYS A 222 -11.46 -14.65 0.59
N PHE A 223 -10.91 -13.89 1.55
CA PHE A 223 -9.53 -14.06 2.04
C PHE A 223 -9.38 -14.45 3.51
N SER A 224 -10.46 -14.49 4.30
CA SER A 224 -10.45 -14.84 5.75
C SER A 224 -10.68 -16.32 6.05
N VAL A 225 -10.21 -17.23 5.19
CA VAL A 225 -10.34 -18.70 5.39
C VAL A 225 -9.06 -19.27 5.98
#